data_AF-A0A2N1RJ08-F1
#
_entry.id   AF-A0A2N1RJ08-F1
#
_cell.length_a   1.000
_cell.length_b   1.000
_cell.length_c   1.000
_cell.angle_alpha   90.00
_cell.angle_beta   90.00
_cell.angle_gamma   90.00
#
_symmetry.space_group_name_H-M   'P 1'
#
loop_
_entity.id
_entity.type
_entity.pdbx_description
1 polymer ?
#
loop_
_entity_poly.entity_id
_entity_poly.type
_entity_poly.pdbx_seq_one_letter_code
_entity_poly.pdbx_strand_id
1 'polypeptide(L)'
;MCRLHKKIHKGGDTNMLDLWIRVEKLLDAKRITYLEVAQALGVGKTAITTWKQNDRIPRADDLFNLADFLGVSAKWLLTGEQDEEVDHEVQRLLKNDRLMSLMHRLSKADWEQMKAIEAVMAAFRL
;
A
#
# COMPACT_ATOMS: atom_id res chain seq x y z
N MET A 1 13.42 -29.20 -1.06
CA MET A 1 12.03 -29.33 -1.55
C MET A 1 11.08 -29.04 -0.41
N CYS A 2 10.37 -27.92 -0.44
CA CYS A 2 9.19 -27.72 0.41
C CYS A 2 7.97 -27.69 -0.52
N ARG A 3 7.20 -28.79 -0.53
CA ARG A 3 5.89 -28.81 -1.16
C ARG A 3 4.91 -28.21 -0.16
N LEU A 4 4.49 -26.98 -0.40
CA LEU A 4 3.30 -26.41 0.22
C LEU A 4 2.24 -26.28 -0.88
N HIS A 5 1.45 -27.35 -1.04
CA HIS A 5 0.13 -27.21 -1.66
C HIS A 5 -0.80 -26.59 -0.62
N LYS A 6 -1.40 -25.43 -0.90
CA LYS A 6 -2.80 -25.18 -0.53
C LYS A 6 -3.41 -24.00 -1.28
N LYS A 7 -4.60 -24.30 -1.81
CA LYS A 7 -5.68 -23.52 -2.41
C LYS A 7 -5.55 -21.99 -2.37
N ILE A 8 -5.66 -21.39 -3.55
CA ILE A 8 -5.92 -19.96 -3.75
C ILE A 8 -7.35 -19.68 -3.26
N HIS A 9 -7.48 -19.07 -2.08
CA HIS A 9 -8.76 -18.57 -1.59
C HIS A 9 -8.97 -17.13 -2.10
N LYS A 10 -10.14 -16.86 -2.67
CA LYS A 10 -10.55 -15.51 -3.09
C LYS A 10 -11.28 -14.83 -1.93
N GLY A 11 -10.77 -13.67 -1.53
CA GLY A 11 -11.50 -12.57 -0.90
C GLY A 11 -12.04 -12.79 0.50
N GLY A 12 -11.61 -11.95 1.45
CA GLY A 12 -12.47 -11.51 2.55
C GLY A 12 -12.07 -11.91 3.98
N ASP A 13 -11.19 -12.89 4.18
CA ASP A 13 -10.85 -13.36 5.53
C ASP A 13 -9.35 -13.18 5.77
N THR A 14 -8.97 -12.23 6.65
CA THR A 14 -7.57 -11.99 7.03
C THR A 14 -7.02 -13.26 7.69
N ASN A 15 -6.31 -14.09 6.92
CA ASN A 15 -5.67 -15.28 7.43
C ASN A 15 -4.20 -14.97 7.71
N MET A 16 -3.73 -15.34 8.89
CA MET A 16 -2.39 -15.04 9.42
C MET A 16 -1.25 -15.57 8.51
N LEU A 17 -1.55 -16.54 7.62
CA LEU A 17 -0.69 -17.09 6.55
C LEU A 17 -0.41 -16.18 5.35
N ASP A 18 -1.20 -15.13 5.14
CA ASP A 18 -1.15 -14.39 3.88
C ASP A 18 0.08 -13.48 3.76
N LEU A 19 0.67 -13.07 4.90
CA LEU A 19 1.88 -12.25 4.92
C LEU A 19 3.06 -12.95 4.25
N TRP A 20 3.37 -14.18 4.67
CA TRP A 20 4.55 -14.89 4.17
C TRP A 20 4.39 -15.34 2.72
N ILE A 21 3.16 -15.56 2.25
CA ILE A 21 2.86 -15.79 0.84
C ILE A 21 3.17 -14.55 0.00
N ARG A 22 2.80 -13.35 0.48
CA ARG A 22 3.13 -12.08 -0.19
C ARG A 22 4.63 -11.82 -0.22
N VAL A 23 5.32 -12.06 0.90
CA VAL A 23 6.79 -11.97 0.98
C VAL A 23 7.43 -12.89 -0.06
N GLU A 24 7.03 -14.16 -0.11
CA GLU A 24 7.60 -15.14 -1.04
C GLU A 24 7.44 -14.72 -2.50
N LYS A 25 6.25 -14.24 -2.88
CA LYS A 25 6.01 -13.69 -4.23
C LYS A 25 6.92 -12.52 -4.57
N LEU A 26 7.15 -11.62 -3.63
CA LEU A 26 8.02 -10.46 -3.85
C LEU A 26 9.49 -10.86 -3.97
N LEU A 27 9.94 -11.81 -3.15
CA LEU A 27 11.29 -12.35 -3.22
C LEU A 27 11.55 -13.05 -4.55
N ASP A 28 10.61 -13.86 -5.02
CA ASP A 28 10.70 -14.53 -6.32
C ASP A 28 10.75 -13.51 -7.47
N ALA A 29 9.88 -12.49 -7.43
CA ALA A 29 9.84 -11.44 -8.46
C ALA A 29 11.13 -10.61 -8.50
N LYS A 30 11.71 -10.31 -7.34
CA LYS A 30 12.96 -9.52 -7.22
C LYS A 30 14.23 -10.36 -7.27
N ARG A 31 14.12 -11.70 -7.32
CA ARG A 31 15.24 -12.66 -7.22
C ARG A 31 16.09 -12.47 -5.97
N ILE A 32 15.44 -12.12 -4.86
CA ILE A 32 16.08 -11.93 -3.56
C ILE A 32 15.88 -13.19 -2.71
N THR A 33 16.89 -13.57 -1.95
CA THR A 33 16.85 -14.71 -1.04
C THR A 33 16.46 -14.30 0.38
N TYR A 34 15.89 -15.23 1.14
CA TYR A 34 15.62 -15.02 2.58
C TYR A 34 16.91 -14.74 3.40
N LEU A 35 18.08 -15.13 2.89
CA LEU A 35 19.35 -14.82 3.55
C LEU A 35 19.65 -13.31 3.44
N GLU A 36 19.45 -12.73 2.27
CA GLU A 36 19.63 -11.30 2.05
C GLU A 36 18.62 -10.47 2.86
N VAL A 37 17.37 -10.95 2.96
CA VAL A 37 16.37 -10.35 3.86
C VAL A 37 16.87 -10.38 5.31
N ALA A 38 17.34 -11.52 5.80
CA ALA A 38 17.84 -11.64 7.17
C ALA A 38 19.00 -10.67 7.45
N GLN A 39 19.92 -10.56 6.49
CA GLN A 39 21.05 -9.62 6.56
C GLN A 39 20.58 -8.16 6.57
N ALA A 40 19.64 -7.80 5.70
CA ALA A 40 19.10 -6.44 5.63
C ALA A 40 18.36 -6.03 6.91
N LEU A 41 17.64 -6.96 7.54
CA LEU A 41 16.91 -6.73 8.79
C LEU A 41 17.81 -6.81 10.04
N GLY A 42 19.07 -7.24 9.90
CA GLY A 42 19.97 -7.45 11.04
C GLY A 42 19.53 -8.61 11.95
N VAL A 43 18.77 -9.57 11.43
CA VAL A 43 18.24 -10.72 12.18
C VAL A 43 18.87 -12.03 11.74
N GLY A 44 18.86 -13.03 12.62
CA GLY A 44 19.32 -14.38 12.26
C GLY A 44 18.38 -15.06 11.24
N LYS A 45 18.94 -15.84 10.30
CA LYS A 45 18.15 -16.65 9.33
C LYS A 45 17.14 -17.59 10.01
N THR A 46 17.48 -18.07 11.20
CA THR A 46 16.59 -18.87 12.05
C THR A 46 15.36 -18.10 12.48
N ALA A 47 15.47 -16.80 12.80
CA ALA A 47 14.33 -15.97 13.18
C ALA A 47 13.27 -15.91 12.08
N ILE A 48 13.68 -15.60 10.83
CA ILE A 48 12.77 -15.59 9.67
C ILE A 48 12.10 -16.96 9.47
N THR A 49 12.89 -18.04 9.58
CA THR A 49 12.37 -19.41 9.42
C THR A 49 11.35 -19.74 10.51
N THR A 50 11.66 -19.41 11.77
CA THR A 50 10.76 -19.60 12.91
C THR A 50 9.49 -18.79 12.75
N TRP A 51 9.56 -17.54 12.28
CA TRP A 51 8.38 -16.72 12.03
C TRP A 51 7.50 -17.33 10.93
N LYS A 52 8.09 -17.72 9.79
CA LYS A 52 7.36 -18.37 8.70
C LYS A 52 6.72 -19.70 9.11
N GLN A 53 7.45 -20.56 9.83
CA GLN A 53 6.95 -21.89 10.20
C GLN A 53 5.84 -21.84 11.26
N ASN A 54 5.92 -20.89 12.20
CA ASN A 54 4.93 -20.72 13.25
C ASN A 54 3.82 -19.74 12.86
N ASP A 55 3.77 -19.33 11.60
CA ASP A 55 2.84 -18.35 11.08
C ASP A 55 2.77 -17.06 11.93
N ARG A 56 3.95 -16.57 12.34
CA ARG A 56 4.07 -15.39 13.18
C ARG A 56 4.33 -14.16 12.34
N ILE A 57 3.59 -13.11 12.66
CA ILE A 57 3.90 -11.75 12.23
C ILE A 57 5.13 -11.28 13.03
N PRO A 58 6.20 -10.79 12.37
CA PRO A 58 7.34 -10.18 13.06
C PRO A 58 6.91 -9.01 13.95
N ARG A 59 7.81 -8.55 14.83
CA ARG A 59 7.54 -7.34 15.61
C ARG A 59 7.42 -6.13 14.69
N ALA A 60 6.78 -5.06 15.17
CA ALA A 60 6.52 -3.87 14.38
C ALA A 60 7.78 -3.37 13.66
N ASP A 61 8.89 -3.20 14.38
CA ASP A 61 10.16 -2.73 13.80
C ASP A 61 10.66 -3.65 12.66
N ASP A 62 10.66 -4.96 12.88
CA ASP A 62 11.07 -5.95 11.87
C ASP A 62 10.12 -5.96 10.66
N LEU A 63 8.82 -5.76 10.90
CA LEU A 63 7.81 -5.70 9.85
C LEU A 63 7.97 -4.45 8.98
N PHE A 64 8.22 -3.29 9.59
CA PHE A 64 8.50 -2.05 8.85
C PHE A 64 9.80 -2.17 8.05
N ASN A 65 10.87 -2.67 8.67
CA ASN A 65 12.14 -2.90 7.96
C ASN A 65 11.99 -3.90 6.81
N LEU A 66 11.18 -4.94 6.98
CA LEU A 66 10.84 -5.89 5.91
C LEU A 66 10.08 -5.21 4.77
N ALA A 67 9.07 -4.41 5.09
CA ALA A 67 8.26 -3.71 4.13
C ALA A 67 9.10 -2.69 3.33
N ASP A 68 9.95 -1.92 4.01
CA ASP A 68 10.87 -0.95 3.40
C ASP A 68 11.87 -1.64 2.47
N PHE A 69 12.50 -2.72 2.93
CA PHE A 69 13.42 -3.52 2.10
C PHE A 69 12.72 -4.08 0.85
N LEU A 70 11.46 -4.51 1.01
CA LEU A 70 10.63 -5.01 -0.08
C LEU A 70 9.98 -3.90 -0.91
N GLY A 71 10.11 -2.63 -0.55
CA GLY A 71 9.53 -1.49 -1.26
C GLY A 71 8.00 -1.50 -1.34
N VAL A 72 7.33 -1.94 -0.27
CA VAL A 72 5.87 -1.97 -0.13
C VAL A 72 5.45 -1.40 1.23
N SER A 73 4.18 -1.04 1.41
CA SER A 73 3.71 -0.61 2.75
C SER A 73 3.54 -1.80 3.70
N ALA A 74 3.83 -1.59 4.99
CA ALA A 74 3.61 -2.62 6.02
C ALA A 74 2.14 -3.06 6.10
N LYS A 75 1.21 -2.12 5.85
CA LYS A 75 -0.22 -2.41 5.73
C LYS A 75 -0.50 -3.37 4.58
N TRP A 76 -0.01 -3.08 3.38
CA TRP A 76 -0.16 -3.99 2.24
C TRP A 76 0.42 -5.37 2.52
N LEU A 77 1.56 -5.44 3.22
CA LEU A 77 2.18 -6.71 3.57
C LEU A 77 1.30 -7.55 4.53
N LEU A 78 0.57 -6.91 5.43
CA LEU A 78 -0.34 -7.54 6.40
C LEU A 78 -1.72 -7.88 5.83
N THR A 79 -2.34 -6.98 5.06
CA THR A 79 -3.74 -7.10 4.64
C THR A 79 -3.87 -7.45 3.16
N GLY A 80 -2.86 -7.15 2.34
CA GLY A 80 -2.94 -7.22 0.89
C GLY A 80 -3.72 -6.06 0.25
N GLU A 81 -4.24 -5.15 1.07
CA GLU A 81 -4.91 -3.93 0.59
C GLU A 81 -3.84 -2.95 0.14
N GLN A 82 -3.89 -2.55 -1.12
CA GLN A 82 -3.10 -1.42 -1.58
C GLN A 82 -3.67 -0.17 -0.91
N ASP A 83 -2.78 0.66 -0.37
CA ASP A 83 -3.16 2.03 -0.14
C ASP A 83 -3.51 2.61 -1.52
N GLU A 84 -4.66 3.26 -1.62
CA GLU A 84 -4.94 4.09 -2.79
C GLU A 84 -3.81 5.10 -2.86
N GLU A 85 -2.89 4.91 -3.81
CA GLU A 85 -1.87 5.91 -4.12
C GLU A 85 -2.61 7.14 -4.61
N VAL A 86 -2.98 8.02 -3.68
CA VAL A 86 -3.41 9.37 -4.02
C VAL A 86 -2.16 10.01 -4.58
N ASP A 87 -2.17 10.22 -5.90
CA ASP A 87 -1.10 10.88 -6.66
C ASP A 87 -0.52 12.04 -5.84
N HIS A 88 0.81 12.10 -5.72
CA HIS A 88 1.48 13.12 -4.91
C HIS A 88 1.09 14.55 -5.30
N GLU A 89 0.78 14.79 -6.56
CA GLU A 89 0.27 16.06 -7.04
C GLU A 89 -1.16 16.31 -6.55
N VAL A 90 -2.03 15.29 -6.57
CA VAL A 90 -3.37 15.36 -5.98
C VAL A 90 -3.29 15.63 -4.47
N GLN A 91 -2.38 14.96 -3.74
CA GLN A 91 -2.17 15.24 -2.32
C GLN A 91 -1.70 16.67 -2.07
N ARG A 92 -0.83 17.21 -2.93
CA ARG A 92 -0.35 18.58 -2.84
C ARG A 92 -1.48 19.58 -3.10
N LEU A 93 -2.32 19.32 -4.10
CA LEU A 93 -3.50 20.13 -4.42
C LEU A 93 -4.51 20.13 -3.27
N LEU A 94 -4.78 18.96 -2.68
CA LEU A 94 -5.69 18.83 -1.53
C LEU A 94 -5.17 19.49 -0.25
N LYS A 95 -3.86 19.75 -0.15
CA LYS A 95 -3.27 20.51 0.96
C LYS A 95 -3.29 22.02 0.74
N ASN A 96 -3.77 22.50 -0.40
CA ASN A 96 -3.88 23.94 -0.67
C ASN A 96 -5.18 24.49 -0.06
N ASP A 97 -5.07 25.19 1.07
CA ASP A 97 -6.21 25.75 1.81
C ASP A 97 -7.14 26.60 0.93
N ARG A 98 -6.58 27.37 -0.01
CA ARG A 98 -7.38 28.20 -0.92
C ARG A 98 -8.19 27.34 -1.86
N LEU A 99 -7.58 26.31 -2.45
CA LEU A 99 -8.28 25.37 -3.33
C LEU A 99 -9.36 24.62 -2.56
N MET A 100 -9.05 24.15 -1.34
CA MET A 100 -10.03 23.46 -0.49
C MET A 100 -11.23 24.34 -0.14
N SER A 101 -10.99 25.62 0.16
CA SER A 101 -12.08 26.59 0.41
C SER A 101 -12.94 26.83 -0.83
N LEU A 102 -12.34 26.86 -2.03
CA LEU A 102 -13.06 27.00 -3.29
C LEU A 102 -13.87 25.75 -3.59
N MET A 103 -13.28 24.57 -3.46
CA MET A 103 -13.97 23.29 -3.62
C MET A 103 -15.18 23.17 -2.70
N HIS A 104 -15.06 23.58 -1.44
CA HIS A 104 -16.19 23.58 -0.50
C HIS A 104 -17.33 24.50 -0.93
N ARG A 105 -17.02 25.62 -1.59
CA ARG A 105 -18.03 26.55 -2.11
C ARG A 105 -18.66 26.00 -3.39
N LEU A 106 -17.83 25.43 -4.28
CA LEU A 106 -18.28 24.79 -5.53
C LEU A 106 -19.16 23.58 -5.27
N SER A 107 -18.87 22.77 -4.25
CA SER A 107 -19.70 21.62 -3.88
C SER A 107 -21.10 22.02 -3.38
N LYS A 108 -21.28 23.29 -3.01
CA LYS A 108 -22.56 23.88 -2.60
C LYS A 108 -23.20 24.73 -3.69
N ALA A 109 -22.57 24.85 -4.85
CA ALA A 109 -23.11 25.64 -5.95
C ALA A 109 -24.30 24.91 -6.59
N ASP A 110 -25.31 25.68 -6.98
CA ASP A 110 -26.43 25.15 -7.75
C ASP A 110 -26.07 25.00 -9.25
N TRP A 111 -26.95 24.36 -10.01
CA TRP A 111 -26.74 24.07 -11.43
C TRP A 111 -26.59 25.32 -12.31
N GLU A 112 -27.25 26.43 -11.95
CA GLU A 112 -27.13 27.69 -12.71
C GLU A 112 -25.79 28.38 -12.42
N GLN A 113 -25.31 28.31 -11.18
CA GLN A 113 -23.97 28.75 -10.82
C GLN A 113 -22.90 27.91 -11.51
N MET A 114 -23.09 26.59 -11.62
CA MET A 114 -22.15 25.71 -12.32
C MET A 114 -22.04 26.05 -13.80
N LYS A 115 -23.18 26.29 -14.49
CA LYS A 115 -23.19 26.75 -15.88
C LYS A 115 -22.44 28.07 -16.08
N ALA A 116 -22.62 29.02 -15.16
CA ALA A 116 -21.91 30.31 -15.23
C ALA A 116 -20.39 30.11 -15.08
N ILE A 117 -19.95 29.21 -14.20
CA ILE A 117 -18.55 28.87 -14.01
C ILE A 117 -17.98 28.19 -15.26
N GLU A 118 -18.68 27.22 -15.84
CA GLU A 118 -18.30 26.56 -17.09
C GLU A 118 -18.16 27.56 -18.24
N ALA A 119 -19.11 28.51 -18.37
CA ALA A 119 -19.04 29.56 -19.38
C ALA A 119 -17.81 30.47 -19.21
N VAL A 120 -17.45 30.80 -17.96
CA VAL A 120 -16.22 31.57 -17.67
C VAL A 120 -14.99 30.74 -18.02
N MET A 121 -14.90 29.47 -17.60
CA MET A 121 -13.77 28.60 -17.95
C MET A 121 -13.59 28.49 -19.47
N ALA A 122 -14.68 28.29 -20.21
CA ALA A 122 -14.69 28.22 -21.67
C ALA A 122 -14.26 29.54 -22.34
N ALA A 123 -14.71 30.69 -21.82
CA ALA A 123 -14.35 32.00 -22.36
C ALA A 123 -12.85 32.31 -22.22
N PHE A 124 -12.22 31.83 -21.15
CA PHE A 124 -10.80 32.04 -20.88
C PHE A 124 -9.90 30.84 -21.31
N ARG A 125 -10.49 29.77 -21.85
CA ARG A 125 -9.80 28.51 -22.20
C ARG A 125 -8.92 27.95 -21.07
N LEU A 126 -9.43 28.03 -19.84
CA LEU A 126 -8.88 27.30 -18.69
C LEU A 126 -9.38 25.86 -18.73
#